data_AF-A0A9D7J9F8-F1
#
_entry.id   AF-A0A9D7J9F8-F1
#
_cell.length_a   1.000
_cell.length_b   1.000
_cell.length_c   1.000
_cell.angle_alpha   90.00
_cell.angle_beta   90.00
_cell.angle_gamma   90.00
#
_symmetry.space_group_name_H-M   'P 1'
#
loop_
_entity.id
_entity.type
_entity.pdbx_description
1 polymer ?
#
loop_
_entity_poly.entity_id
_entity_poly.type
_entity_poly.pdbx_seq_one_letter_code
_entity_poly.pdbx_strand_id
1 'polypeptide(L)'
;MADNLAAVANAGKILAADDIAGVLYPRSKLVIGADGTNDGDVSATNPLPTKTHGPASGAVSSVSASASAITILAANSSRRGALVFNDSTATLYLYLSGTGTVTPSLFSVKLAAGEAFALGEGEYTGIITGIWSSATGAARVTEMT
;
A
#
# COMPACT_ATOMS: atom_id res chain seq x y z
N MET A 1 3.00 29.22 -28.44
CA MET A 1 3.02 28.43 -29.69
C MET A 1 3.81 27.18 -29.39
N ALA A 2 3.29 26.00 -29.71
CA ALA A 2 4.11 24.79 -29.63
C ALA A 2 5.25 24.95 -30.64
N ASP A 3 6.49 24.79 -30.17
CA ASP A 3 7.66 24.77 -31.04
C ASP A 3 7.78 23.37 -31.63
N ASN A 4 7.63 23.27 -32.96
CA ASN A 4 7.69 22.01 -33.69
C ASN A 4 9.01 21.94 -34.46
N LEU A 5 9.75 20.84 -34.30
CA LEU A 5 11.00 20.62 -35.01
C LEU A 5 10.74 20.44 -36.51
N ALA A 6 11.20 21.38 -37.33
CA ALA A 6 11.34 21.16 -38.77
C ALA A 6 12.51 20.18 -38.98
N ALA A 7 12.23 18.92 -39.26
CA ALA A 7 13.26 18.06 -39.82
C ALA A 7 13.62 18.62 -41.20
N VAL A 8 14.86 19.08 -41.38
CA VAL A 8 15.75 18.83 -42.52
C VAL A 8 16.91 19.86 -42.53
N ALA A 9 18.11 19.41 -42.13
CA ALA A 9 19.41 19.69 -42.77
C ALA A 9 20.57 19.19 -41.89
N ASN A 10 20.82 17.87 -41.88
CA ASN A 10 22.12 17.33 -41.48
C ASN A 10 22.32 15.99 -42.20
N ALA A 11 22.99 16.03 -43.34
CA ALA A 11 23.27 14.85 -44.16
C ALA A 11 23.90 13.74 -43.29
N GLY A 12 23.25 12.57 -43.24
CA GLY A 12 23.76 11.38 -42.54
C GLY A 12 23.19 11.10 -41.15
N LYS A 13 22.24 11.90 -40.62
CA LYS A 13 21.50 11.54 -39.39
C LYS A 13 20.24 10.74 -39.75
N ILE A 14 20.06 9.58 -39.12
CA ILE A 14 18.93 8.67 -39.35
C ILE A 14 17.92 8.84 -38.22
N LEU A 15 16.66 9.11 -38.54
CA LEU A 15 15.56 8.94 -37.59
C LEU A 15 15.26 7.45 -37.50
N ALA A 16 15.43 6.87 -36.31
CA ALA A 16 15.14 5.46 -36.11
C ALA A 16 13.63 5.23 -36.20
N ALA A 17 13.22 4.28 -37.04
CA ALA A 17 11.87 3.77 -37.10
C ALA A 17 11.87 2.24 -36.97
N ASP A 18 10.71 1.67 -36.71
CA ASP A 18 10.39 0.25 -36.83
C ASP A 18 9.48 0.06 -38.04
N ASP A 19 9.76 -0.89 -38.92
CA ASP A 19 8.89 -1.22 -40.05
C ASP A 19 7.98 -2.38 -39.67
N ILE A 20 6.69 -2.09 -39.55
CA ILE A 20 5.67 -3.10 -39.25
C ILE A 20 4.65 -3.07 -40.38
N ALA A 21 4.67 -4.13 -41.20
CA ALA A 21 3.80 -4.32 -42.36
C ALA A 21 3.84 -3.16 -43.38
N GLY A 22 5.01 -2.56 -43.61
CA GLY A 22 5.21 -1.49 -44.59
C GLY A 22 4.88 -0.10 -44.06
N VAL A 23 4.63 0.04 -42.75
CA VAL A 23 4.43 1.32 -42.07
C VAL A 23 5.58 1.55 -41.09
N LEU A 24 6.21 2.73 -41.20
CA LEU A 24 7.30 3.14 -40.31
C LEU A 24 6.77 3.80 -39.03
N TYR A 25 7.11 3.22 -37.88
CA TYR A 25 6.81 3.73 -36.55
C TYR A 25 8.06 4.37 -35.95
N PRO A 26 8.08 5.68 -35.68
CA PRO A 26 9.23 6.32 -35.05
C PRO A 26 9.57 5.68 -33.70
N ARG A 27 10.85 5.41 -33.47
CA ARG A 27 11.35 4.93 -32.17
C ARG A 27 12.03 6.07 -31.44
N SER A 28 11.49 6.43 -30.29
CA SER A 28 12.09 7.41 -29.37
C SER A 28 12.44 6.70 -28.06
N LYS A 29 13.61 7.02 -27.49
CA LYS A 29 13.90 6.68 -26.10
C LYS A 29 13.19 7.68 -25.20
N LEU A 30 12.64 7.20 -24.08
CA LEU A 30 12.14 8.08 -23.04
C LEU A 30 13.34 8.70 -22.32
N VAL A 31 13.37 10.03 -22.27
CA VAL A 31 14.30 10.81 -21.46
C VAL A 31 13.61 11.17 -20.15
N ILE A 32 14.36 11.12 -19.05
CA ILE A 32 13.87 11.52 -17.72
C ILE A 32 14.61 12.78 -17.24
N GLY A 33 14.01 13.47 -16.27
CA GLY A 33 14.61 14.65 -15.64
C GLY A 33 13.55 15.63 -15.12
N ALA A 34 14.00 16.64 -14.39
CA ALA A 34 13.15 17.79 -14.05
C ALA A 34 12.75 18.57 -15.31
N ASP A 35 11.72 19.41 -15.22
CA ASP A 35 11.35 20.29 -16.34
C ASP A 35 12.54 21.15 -16.78
N GLY A 36 12.83 21.14 -18.08
CA GLY A 36 14.01 21.79 -18.67
C GLY A 36 15.36 21.09 -18.45
N THR A 37 15.42 19.91 -17.82
CA THR A 37 16.67 19.15 -17.56
C THR A 37 16.61 17.75 -18.18
N ASN A 38 17.68 17.34 -18.87
CA ASN A 38 17.83 16.00 -19.43
C ASN A 38 18.80 15.18 -18.56
N ASP A 39 18.26 14.26 -17.76
CA ASP A 39 19.01 13.34 -16.90
C ASP A 39 19.33 11.99 -17.60
N GLY A 40 19.18 11.95 -18.94
CA GLY A 40 19.53 10.82 -19.78
C GLY A 40 18.37 9.89 -20.14
N ASP A 41 18.66 8.95 -21.05
CA ASP A 41 17.70 7.96 -21.54
C ASP A 41 17.43 6.86 -20.51
N VAL A 42 16.23 6.30 -20.56
CA VAL A 42 15.91 5.06 -19.85
C VAL A 42 16.83 3.92 -20.31
N SER A 43 17.59 3.36 -19.38
CA SER A 43 18.55 2.27 -19.57
C SER A 43 18.69 1.40 -18.30
N ALA A 44 19.46 0.31 -18.37
CA ALA A 44 19.71 -0.55 -17.19
C ALA A 44 20.45 0.18 -16.06
N THR A 45 21.27 1.19 -16.41
CA THR A 45 21.98 2.06 -15.45
C THR A 45 21.21 3.33 -15.11
N ASN A 46 20.07 3.59 -15.77
CA ASN A 46 19.20 4.75 -15.55
C ASN A 46 17.73 4.35 -15.78
N PRO A 47 17.10 3.59 -14.86
CA PRO A 47 15.77 3.04 -15.08
C PRO A 47 14.69 4.14 -15.02
N LEU A 48 13.52 3.85 -15.59
CA LEU A 48 12.34 4.71 -15.44
C LEU A 48 12.03 4.91 -13.94
N PRO A 49 11.89 6.15 -13.45
CA PRO A 49 11.58 6.43 -12.05
C PRO A 49 10.29 5.72 -11.62
N THR A 50 10.43 4.84 -10.64
CA THR A 50 9.30 4.27 -9.92
C THR A 50 9.35 4.78 -8.48
N LYS A 51 8.19 5.00 -7.87
CA LYS A 51 8.12 5.23 -6.43
C LYS A 51 7.78 3.92 -5.77
N THR A 52 8.53 3.55 -4.74
CA THR A 52 8.16 2.44 -3.86
C THR A 52 6.85 2.81 -3.16
N HIS A 53 5.84 1.97 -3.29
CA HIS A 53 4.55 2.17 -2.64
C HIS A 53 4.44 1.22 -1.46
N GLY A 54 4.48 1.79 -0.25
CA GLY A 54 4.30 1.06 1.00
C GLY A 54 5.17 1.67 2.11
N PRO A 55 4.85 1.43 3.38
CA PRO A 55 5.69 1.88 4.49
C PRO A 55 6.94 1.00 4.62
N ALA A 56 8.06 1.60 5.02
CA ALA A 56 9.33 0.90 5.18
C ALA A 56 9.41 0.07 6.49
N SER A 57 8.52 0.34 7.44
CA SER A 57 8.48 -0.31 8.76
C SER A 57 7.05 -0.37 9.30
N GLY A 58 6.79 -1.30 10.21
CA GLY A 58 5.59 -1.33 11.03
C GLY A 58 5.91 -1.22 12.53
N ALA A 59 5.03 -0.57 13.28
CA ALA A 59 5.08 -0.50 14.74
C ALA A 59 4.28 -1.67 15.33
N VAL A 60 4.95 -2.49 16.14
CA VAL A 60 4.33 -3.66 16.79
C VAL A 60 3.89 -3.30 18.21
N SER A 61 2.68 -3.70 18.57
CA SER A 61 2.14 -3.60 19.93
C SER A 61 1.45 -4.89 20.35
N SER A 62 1.30 -5.07 21.66
CA SER A 62 0.59 -6.20 22.26
C SER A 62 -0.61 -5.69 23.02
N VAL A 63 -1.78 -6.28 22.76
CA VAL A 63 -3.03 -5.93 23.45
C VAL A 63 -3.53 -7.15 24.21
N SER A 64 -3.50 -7.08 25.54
CA SER A 64 -4.00 -8.17 26.39
C SER A 64 -5.46 -8.47 26.11
N ALA A 65 -5.81 -9.76 26.08
CA ALA A 65 -7.19 -10.17 25.83
C ALA A 65 -8.14 -9.70 26.94
N SER A 66 -9.36 -9.35 26.54
CA SER A 66 -10.42 -8.88 27.43
C SER A 66 -11.77 -9.48 27.03
N ALA A 67 -12.55 -9.91 28.02
CA ALA A 67 -13.95 -10.33 27.83
C ALA A 67 -14.93 -9.14 27.80
N SER A 68 -14.42 -7.91 27.83
CA SER A 68 -15.15 -6.67 27.57
C SER A 68 -14.53 -5.94 26.38
N ALA A 69 -15.33 -5.14 25.67
CA ALA A 69 -14.87 -4.37 24.53
C ALA A 69 -13.70 -3.44 24.91
N ILE A 70 -12.59 -3.55 24.18
CA ILE A 70 -11.40 -2.71 24.34
C ILE A 70 -10.92 -2.19 22.98
N THR A 71 -10.02 -1.21 23.00
CA THR A 71 -9.33 -0.75 21.79
C THR A 71 -8.22 -1.74 21.43
N ILE A 72 -8.21 -2.23 20.20
CA ILE A 72 -7.15 -3.07 19.64
C ILE A 72 -6.12 -2.19 18.92
N LEU A 73 -6.61 -1.19 18.19
CA LEU A 73 -5.76 -0.23 17.50
C LEU A 73 -6.48 1.12 17.42
N ALA A 74 -5.81 2.18 17.86
CA ALA A 74 -6.38 3.54 17.84
C ALA A 74 -6.65 4.00 16.40
N ALA A 75 -7.48 5.02 16.21
CA ALA A 75 -7.63 5.64 14.89
C ALA A 75 -6.32 6.34 14.49
N ASN A 76 -5.92 6.19 13.22
CA ASN A 76 -4.69 6.78 12.69
C ASN A 76 -4.91 7.15 11.22
N SER A 77 -4.98 8.46 10.93
CA SER A 77 -5.18 8.98 9.58
C SER A 77 -3.98 8.72 8.65
N SER A 78 -2.81 8.41 9.21
CA SER A 78 -1.61 8.03 8.47
C SER A 78 -1.47 6.51 8.31
N ARG A 79 -2.44 5.70 8.75
CA ARG A 79 -2.37 4.24 8.56
C ARG A 79 -2.38 3.89 7.07
N ARG A 80 -1.35 3.17 6.66
CA ARG A 80 -1.18 2.56 5.34
C ARG A 80 -1.37 1.05 5.34
N GLY A 81 -1.59 0.45 6.50
CA GLY A 81 -2.01 -0.93 6.67
C GLY A 81 -1.94 -1.37 8.13
N ALA A 82 -2.50 -2.53 8.44
CA ALA A 82 -2.34 -3.13 9.76
C ALA A 82 -2.45 -4.65 9.69
N LEU A 83 -1.86 -5.34 10.66
CA LEU A 83 -2.02 -6.78 10.87
C LEU A 83 -2.40 -7.01 12.34
N VAL A 84 -3.45 -7.79 12.57
CA VAL A 84 -3.89 -8.23 13.89
C VAL A 84 -3.83 -9.75 13.92
N PHE A 85 -2.89 -10.30 14.69
CA PHE A 85 -2.76 -11.74 14.92
C PHE A 85 -3.32 -12.09 16.29
N ASN A 86 -4.19 -13.11 16.36
CA ASN A 86 -4.79 -13.57 17.59
C ASN A 86 -3.88 -14.60 18.30
N ASP A 87 -2.98 -14.10 19.14
CA ASP A 87 -2.11 -14.87 20.04
C ASP A 87 -2.85 -15.20 21.36
N SER A 88 -4.04 -15.76 21.21
CA SER A 88 -4.93 -16.19 22.29
C SER A 88 -5.49 -17.56 21.96
N THR A 89 -5.83 -18.33 23.01
CA THR A 89 -6.62 -19.54 22.86
C THR A 89 -8.12 -19.25 22.74
N ALA A 90 -8.56 -18.01 23.02
CA ALA A 90 -9.93 -17.54 22.85
C ALA A 90 -10.16 -16.92 21.46
N THR A 91 -11.41 -16.95 20.99
CA THR A 91 -11.80 -16.30 19.73
C THR A 91 -11.81 -14.78 19.91
N LEU A 92 -11.17 -14.04 19.00
CA LEU A 92 -11.18 -12.59 18.94
C LEU A 92 -12.23 -12.11 17.92
N TYR A 93 -13.07 -11.17 18.33
CA TYR A 93 -14.00 -10.46 17.46
C TYR A 93 -13.51 -9.02 17.31
N LEU A 94 -13.26 -8.59 16.07
CA LEU A 94 -12.83 -7.24 15.73
C LEU A 94 -13.97 -6.44 15.13
N TYR A 95 -14.00 -5.14 15.42
CA TYR A 95 -15.03 -4.23 14.91
C TYR A 95 -14.42 -2.95 14.34
N LEU A 96 -14.71 -2.71 13.07
CA LEU A 96 -14.16 -1.64 12.24
C LEU A 96 -15.27 -0.66 11.85
N SER A 97 -15.94 -0.06 12.83
CA SER A 97 -17.04 0.88 12.60
C SER A 97 -16.77 2.28 13.16
N GLY A 98 -15.92 2.41 14.17
CA GLY A 98 -15.68 3.68 14.88
C GLY A 98 -16.88 4.18 15.72
N THR A 99 -18.02 3.51 15.64
CA THR A 99 -19.26 3.77 16.38
C THR A 99 -19.83 2.46 16.90
N GLY A 100 -20.53 2.49 18.04
CA GLY A 100 -21.10 1.30 18.67
C GLY A 100 -20.09 0.49 19.49
N THR A 101 -20.55 -0.64 20.05
CA THR A 101 -19.75 -1.51 20.93
C THR A 101 -19.66 -2.90 20.32
N VAL A 102 -18.44 -3.41 20.15
CA VAL A 102 -18.20 -4.77 19.66
C VAL A 102 -18.78 -5.81 20.62
N THR A 103 -19.45 -6.82 20.06
CA THR A 103 -19.93 -7.99 20.79
C THR A 103 -19.68 -9.27 19.99
N PRO A 104 -19.79 -10.47 20.59
CA PRO A 104 -19.71 -11.73 19.84
C PRO A 104 -20.81 -11.92 18.78
N SER A 105 -21.85 -11.06 18.77
CA SER A 105 -22.93 -11.04 17.77
C SER A 105 -22.92 -9.80 16.86
N LEU A 106 -22.05 -8.83 17.13
CA LEU A 106 -21.88 -7.61 16.36
C LEU A 106 -20.38 -7.30 16.20
N PHE A 107 -19.83 -7.72 15.06
CA PHE A 107 -18.42 -7.61 14.73
C PHE A 107 -18.24 -7.55 13.20
N SER A 108 -17.07 -7.12 12.76
CA SER A 108 -16.67 -7.08 11.34
C SER A 108 -15.88 -8.32 10.94
N VAL A 109 -14.98 -8.78 11.83
CA VAL A 109 -14.10 -9.93 11.60
C VAL A 109 -14.07 -10.80 12.84
N LYS A 110 -14.09 -12.13 12.65
CA LYS A 110 -13.88 -13.12 13.71
C LYS A 110 -12.58 -13.86 13.42
N LEU A 111 -11.72 -13.98 14.42
CA LEU A 111 -10.45 -14.67 14.36
C LEU A 111 -10.42 -15.79 15.41
N ALA A 112 -10.24 -17.03 14.97
CA ALA A 112 -9.92 -18.15 15.84
C ALA A 112 -8.50 -18.00 16.41
N ALA A 113 -8.11 -18.93 17.29
CA ALA A 113 -6.77 -18.97 17.84
C ALA A 113 -5.73 -19.15 16.71
N GLY A 114 -4.71 -18.30 16.67
CA GLY A 114 -3.65 -18.36 15.65
C GLY A 114 -4.04 -17.82 14.26
N GLU A 115 -5.23 -17.23 14.11
CA GLU A 115 -5.59 -16.54 12.86
C GLU A 115 -5.13 -15.08 12.85
N ALA A 116 -4.96 -14.54 11.65
CA ALA A 116 -4.62 -13.14 11.43
C ALA A 116 -5.66 -12.46 10.53
N PHE A 117 -5.88 -11.17 10.81
CA PHE A 117 -6.54 -10.23 9.92
C PHE A 117 -5.52 -9.20 9.43
N ALA A 118 -5.53 -8.91 8.13
CA ALA A 118 -4.70 -7.88 7.54
C ALA A 118 -5.59 -6.82 6.87
N LEU A 119 -5.23 -5.56 7.08
CA LEU A 119 -5.75 -4.40 6.37
C LEU A 119 -4.73 -3.94 5.34
N GLY A 120 -5.19 -3.83 4.10
CA GLY A 120 -4.47 -3.21 2.99
C GLY A 120 -4.43 -1.68 3.09
N GLU A 121 -3.73 -1.07 2.14
CA GLU A 121 -3.58 0.38 2.10
C GLU A 121 -4.90 1.09 1.76
N GLY A 122 -5.27 2.07 2.58
CA GLY A 122 -6.47 2.88 2.39
C GLY A 122 -7.79 2.23 2.78
N GLU A 123 -7.80 0.98 3.26
CA GLU A 123 -9.04 0.25 3.58
C GLU A 123 -9.76 0.80 4.82
N TYR A 124 -9.02 1.09 5.90
CA TYR A 124 -9.62 1.59 7.14
C TYR A 124 -8.61 2.30 8.05
N THR A 125 -8.84 3.58 8.34
CA THR A 125 -8.00 4.43 9.22
C THR A 125 -8.65 4.71 10.58
N GLY A 126 -9.89 4.26 10.78
CA GLY A 126 -10.61 4.42 12.03
C GLY A 126 -10.08 3.54 13.16
N ILE A 127 -10.67 3.71 14.34
CA ILE A 127 -10.39 2.89 15.52
C ILE A 127 -10.89 1.46 15.31
N ILE A 128 -10.06 0.50 15.68
CA ILE A 128 -10.42 -0.93 15.70
C ILE A 128 -10.62 -1.33 17.16
N THR A 129 -11.84 -1.73 17.50
CA THR A 129 -12.15 -2.29 18.82
C THR A 129 -12.27 -3.80 18.73
N GLY A 130 -12.15 -4.47 19.87
CA GLY A 130 -12.23 -5.92 19.93
C GLY A 130 -12.61 -6.45 21.30
N ILE A 131 -13.08 -7.69 21.29
CA ILE A 131 -13.47 -8.46 22.47
C ILE A 131 -13.11 -9.93 22.22
N TRP A 132 -12.67 -10.63 23.25
CA TRP A 132 -12.44 -12.06 23.21
C TRP A 132 -13.60 -12.81 23.85
N SER A 133 -13.79 -14.06 23.42
CA SER A 133 -14.70 -14.99 24.10
C SER A 133 -14.28 -15.31 25.55
N SER A 134 -13.01 -15.05 25.92
CA SER A 134 -12.46 -15.13 27.28
C SER A 134 -11.17 -14.32 27.40
N ALA A 135 -10.86 -13.78 28.59
CA ALA A 135 -9.66 -12.97 28.83
C ALA A 135 -8.40 -13.85 29.06
N THR A 136 -7.81 -14.33 27.96
CA THR A 136 -6.56 -15.12 27.97
C THR A 136 -5.69 -14.77 26.77
N GLY A 137 -4.36 -14.72 26.93
CA GLY A 137 -3.45 -14.35 25.85
C GLY A 137 -3.55 -12.88 25.42
N ALA A 138 -3.28 -12.61 24.14
CA ALA A 138 -3.24 -11.26 23.59
C ALA A 138 -3.47 -11.23 22.08
N ALA A 139 -3.68 -10.03 21.51
CA ALA A 139 -3.44 -9.77 20.10
C ALA A 139 -2.02 -9.23 19.90
N ARG A 140 -1.37 -9.61 18.81
CA ARG A 140 -0.18 -8.94 18.27
C ARG A 140 -0.63 -8.05 17.13
N VAL A 141 -0.44 -6.74 17.28
CA VAL A 141 -0.88 -5.74 16.31
C VAL A 141 0.34 -5.11 15.68
N THR A 142 0.40 -5.07 14.36
CA THR A 142 1.42 -4.33 13.61
C THR A 142 0.72 -3.24 12.81
N GLU A 143 1.05 -1.97 13.05
CA GLU A 143 0.53 -0.85 12.28
C GLU A 143 1.62 -0.30 11.36
N MET A 144 1.24 0.00 10.12
CA MET A 144 2.10 0.47 9.05
C MET A 144 1.65 1.90 8.69
N THR A 145 2.56 2.88 8.76
CA THR A 145 2.29 4.31 8.51
C THR A 145 3.28 4.91 7.53
#